data_AF-A0A2E8JSW9-F1
#
_entry.id   AF-A0A2E8JSW9-F1
#
_cell.length_a   1.000
_cell.length_b   1.000
_cell.length_c   1.000
_cell.angle_alpha   90.00
_cell.angle_beta   90.00
_cell.angle_gamma   90.00
#
_symmetry.space_group_name_H-M   'P 1'
#
loop_
_entity.id
_entity.type
_entity.pdbx_description
1 polymer ?
#
loop_
_entity_poly.entity_id
_entity_poly.type
_entity_poly.pdbx_seq_one_letter_code
_entity_poly.pdbx_strand_id
1 'polypeptide(L)' 'MVRQILQQCLTCQAFGLSTTCSKCGERAQAAAPLKWSPEDHRASLRRKMNGVEDPSWSETLPTLPALNSMIENFEEE' A
#
# COMPACT_ATOMS: atom_id res chain seq x y z
N MET A 1 14.78 -7.18 16.15
CA MET A 1 13.78 -6.37 15.41
C MET A 1 12.89 -5.67 16.42
N VAL A 2 12.87 -4.34 16.45
CA VAL A 2 11.89 -3.58 17.25
C VAL A 2 10.51 -3.93 16.70
N ARG A 3 9.70 -4.62 17.50
CA ARG A 3 8.32 -4.95 17.12
C ARG A 3 7.50 -3.67 17.26
N GLN A 4 6.93 -3.23 16.16
CA GLN A 4 5.98 -2.14 16.22
C GLN A 4 4.78 -2.57 17.07
N ILE A 5 4.46 -1.79 18.10
CA ILE A 5 3.43 -2.13 19.09
C ILE A 5 2.02 -1.81 18.54
N LEU A 6 1.86 -0.67 17.89
CA LEU A 6 0.58 -0.26 17.29
C LEU A 6 0.21 -1.11 16.08
N GLN A 7 -0.97 -1.72 16.12
CA GLN A 7 -1.57 -2.49 15.03
C GLN A 7 -2.80 -1.77 14.46
N GLN A 8 -3.10 -2.03 13.20
CA GLN A 8 -4.31 -1.59 12.50
C GLN A 8 -4.99 -2.79 11.85
N CYS A 9 -6.32 -2.86 11.98
CA CYS A 9 -7.14 -3.86 11.31
C CYS A 9 -7.18 -3.61 9.80
N LEU A 10 -7.04 -4.65 8.99
CA LEU A 10 -7.08 -4.54 7.53
C LEU A 10 -8.47 -4.21 6.98
N THR A 11 -9.53 -4.53 7.72
CA THR A 11 -10.91 -4.52 7.21
C THR A 11 -11.68 -3.32 7.72
N CYS A 12 -11.70 -3.11 9.03
CA CYS A 12 -12.40 -1.96 9.64
C CYS A 12 -11.49 -0.78 9.98
N GLN A 13 -10.19 -0.88 9.69
CA GLN A 13 -9.17 0.15 9.94
C GLN A 13 -9.03 0.61 11.40
N ALA A 14 -9.63 -0.10 12.36
CA ALA A 14 -9.50 0.21 13.77
C ALA A 14 -8.08 -0.04 14.28
N PHE A 15 -7.61 0.84 15.16
CA PHE A 15 -6.32 0.73 15.84
C PHE A 15 -6.42 -0.10 17.12
N GLY A 16 -5.34 -0.81 17.43
CA GLY A 16 -5.21 -1.60 18.65
C GLY A 16 -3.78 -2.02 18.91
N LEU A 17 -3.57 -2.81 19.96
CA LEU A 17 -2.24 -3.33 20.34
C LEU A 17 -2.12 -4.84 20.14
N SER A 18 -3.23 -5.52 19.85
CA SER A 18 -3.29 -6.95 19.55
C SER A 18 -3.25 -7.21 18.05
N THR A 19 -2.79 -8.39 17.65
CA THR A 19 -2.85 -8.88 16.26
C THR A 19 -4.24 -9.34 15.83
N THR A 20 -5.21 -9.32 16.75
CA THR A 20 -6.63 -9.61 16.51
C THR A 20 -7.44 -8.37 16.82
N CYS A 21 -8.28 -7.94 15.89
CA CYS A 21 -9.11 -6.76 16.06
C CYS A 21 -10.20 -6.99 17.10
N SER A 22 -10.33 -6.09 18.08
CA SER A 22 -11.40 -6.16 19.10
C SER A 22 -12.79 -5.78 18.57
N LYS A 23 -12.88 -5.10 17.43
CA LYS A 23 -14.17 -4.68 16.84
C LYS A 23 -14.79 -5.72 15.91
N CYS A 24 -13.98 -6.36 15.06
CA CYS A 24 -14.48 -7.32 14.06
C CYS A 24 -13.88 -8.73 14.17
N GLY A 25 -12.91 -8.96 15.05
CA GLY A 25 -12.26 -10.27 15.22
C GLY A 25 -11.24 -10.64 14.13
N GLU A 26 -11.11 -9.84 13.06
CA GLU A 26 -10.16 -10.11 11.98
C GLU A 26 -8.71 -9.75 12.31
N ARG A 27 -7.80 -10.11 11.40
CA ARG A 27 -6.37 -9.90 11.56
C ARG A 27 -6.00 -8.41 11.53
N ALA A 28 -5.25 -7.99 12.52
CA ALA A 28 -4.57 -6.70 12.56
C ALA A 28 -3.07 -6.87 12.30
N GLN A 29 -2.47 -5.89 11.66
CA GLN A 29 -1.04 -5.87 11.34
C GLN A 29 -0.41 -4.53 11.75
N ALA A 30 0.91 -4.45 11.66
CA ALA A 30 1.63 -3.22 11.96
C ALA A 30 1.03 -2.04 11.17
N ALA A 31 0.55 -1.02 11.89
CA ALA A 31 0.01 0.21 11.34
C ALA A 31 1.01 1.02 10.49
N ALA A 32 2.24 1.24 10.98
CA ALA A 32 3.25 1.95 10.20
C ALA A 32 3.75 1.10 9.02
N PRO A 33 4.01 1.74 7.86
CA PRO A 33 4.51 1.06 6.69
C PRO A 33 5.96 0.60 6.88
N LEU A 34 6.40 -0.32 6.02
CA LEU A 34 7.80 -0.71 5.93
C LEU A 34 8.64 0.52 5.51
N LYS A 35 9.72 0.79 6.25
CA LYS A 35 10.66 1.85 5.87
C LYS A 35 11.31 1.53 4.54
N TRP A 36 11.27 2.48 3.61
CA TRP A 36 12.00 2.41 2.35
C TRP A 36 13.45 2.85 2.54
N SER A 37 14.39 2.22 1.84
CA SER A 37 15.80 2.63 1.77
C SER A 37 16.29 2.51 0.32
N PRO A 38 17.16 3.44 -0.14
CA PRO A 38 17.76 3.37 -1.47
C PRO A 38 18.48 2.04 -1.74
N GLU A 39 19.09 1.45 -0.72
CA GLU A 39 19.90 0.24 -0.82
C GLU A 39 19.09 -1.05 -0.84
N ASP A 40 17.75 -1.01 -0.71
CA ASP A 40 16.89 -2.20 -0.51
C ASP A 40 17.21 -3.38 -1.45
N HIS A 41 18.09 -4.27 -0.98
CA HIS A 41 18.59 -5.42 -1.73
C HIS A 41 17.50 -6.42 -2.09
N ARG A 42 16.33 -6.37 -1.43
CA ARG A 42 15.20 -7.27 -1.68
C ARG A 42 14.10 -6.62 -2.53
N ALA A 43 14.33 -5.41 -3.05
CA ALA A 43 13.36 -4.72 -3.90
C ALA A 43 13.02 -5.52 -5.16
N SER A 44 14.01 -6.14 -5.83
CA SER A 44 13.80 -6.96 -7.02
C SER A 44 12.88 -8.16 -6.76
N LEU A 45 13.11 -8.86 -5.65
CA LEU A 45 12.28 -9.99 -5.23
C LEU A 45 10.84 -9.55 -4.92
N ARG A 46 10.67 -8.41 -4.24
CA ARG A 46 9.34 -7.86 -3.93
C ARG A 46 8.59 -7.42 -5.19
N ARG A 47 9.28 -6.84 -6.18
CA ARG A 47 8.68 -6.50 -7.49
C ARG A 47 8.20 -7.74 -8.24
N LYS A 48 9.02 -8.81 -8.26
CA LYS A 48 8.64 -10.09 -8.88
C LYS A 48 7.43 -10.73 -8.19
N MET A 49 7.39 -10.74 -6.86
CA MET A 49 6.26 -11.27 -6.09
C MET A 49 4.96 -10.50 -6.36
N ASN A 50 5.07 -9.18 -6.56
CA ASN A 50 3.92 -8.31 -6.82
C ASN A 50 3.56 -8.20 -8.31
N GLY A 51 4.28 -8.89 -9.22
CA GLY A 51 4.02 -8.84 -10.65
C GLY A 51 4.20 -7.46 -11.29
N VAL A 52 5.08 -6.60 -10.73
CA VAL A 52 5.23 -5.19 -11.15
C VAL A 52 5.71 -5.03 -12.59
N GLU A 53 6.37 -6.06 -13.13
CA GLU A 53 6.89 -6.06 -14.50
C GLU A 53 5.79 -6.35 -15.55
N ASP A 54 4.60 -6.76 -15.12
CA ASP A 54 3.46 -6.98 -16.02
C ASP A 54 2.84 -5.64 -16.43
N PRO A 55 2.56 -5.40 -17.73
CA PRO A 55 1.92 -4.17 -18.19
C PRO A 55 0.57 -3.87 -17.50
N SER A 56 -0.19 -4.89 -17.12
CA SER A 56 -1.46 -4.72 -16.40
C SER A 56 -1.29 -4.13 -15.00
N TRP A 57 -0.09 -4.22 -14.42
CA TRP A 57 0.17 -3.67 -13.09
C TRP A 57 -0.01 -2.16 -13.05
N SER A 58 0.40 -1.43 -14.10
CA SER A 58 0.25 0.04 -14.14
C SER A 58 -1.21 0.50 -14.11
N GLU A 59 -2.14 -0.32 -14.59
CA GLU A 59 -3.57 -0.02 -14.58
C GLU A 59 -4.17 -0.08 -13.16
N THR A 60 -3.51 -0.78 -12.23
CA THR A 60 -3.94 -0.89 -10.83
C THR A 60 -3.55 0.31 -9.97
N LEU A 61 -2.73 1.22 -10.52
CA LEU A 61 -2.24 2.38 -9.78
C LEU A 61 -3.37 3.39 -9.55
N PRO A 62 -3.43 4.02 -8.35
CA PRO A 62 -4.41 5.06 -8.11
C PRO A 62 -4.15 6.26 -9.02
N THR A 63 -5.16 6.65 -9.80
CA THR A 63 -5.14 7.88 -10.60
C THR A 63 -5.47 9.08 -9.73
N LEU A 64 -4.77 10.19 -9.94
CA LEU A 64 -5.11 11.46 -9.29
C LEU A 64 -6.23 12.15 -10.05
N PRO A 65 -7.29 12.67 -9.39
CA PRO A 65 -8.35 13.43 -10.06
C PRO A 65 -7.82 14.62 -10.86
N ALA A 66 -6.79 15.29 -10.34
CA ALA A 66 -6.12 16.41 -11.01
C ALA A 66 -5.39 16.01 -12.30
N LEU A 67 -4.98 14.75 -12.42
CA LEU A 67 -4.29 14.24 -13.60
C LEU A 67 -5.27 13.98 -14.74
N ASN A 68 -6.48 13.47 -14.43
CA ASN A 68 -7.55 13.32 -15.41
C ASN A 68 -7.95 14.67 -16.01
N SER A 69 -8.10 15.71 -15.18
CA SER A 69 -8.39 17.06 -15.69
C SER A 69 -7.27 17.65 -16.54
N MET A 70 -6.01 17.27 -16.30
CA MET A 70 -4.88 17.73 -17.14
C MET A 70 -4.86 17.02 -18.50
N ILE A 71 -5.29 15.76 -18.56
CA ILE A 71 -5.39 15.00 -19.82
C ILE A 71 -6.52 15.57 -20.68
N GLU A 72 -7.71 15.79 -20.09
CA GLU A 72 -8.86 16.39 -20.80
C GLU A 72 -8.51 17.73 -21.45
N ASN A 73 -7.83 18.61 -20.71
CA ASN A 73 -7.40 19.91 -21.24
C ASN A 73 -6.37 19.78 -22.39
N PHE A 74 -5.62 18.68 -22.46
CA PHE A 74 -4.61 18.45 -23.50
C PHE A 74 -5.20 17.82 -24.77
N GLU A 75 -6.37 17.18 -24.67
CA GLU A 75 -7.09 16.59 -25.80
C GLU A 75 -8.03 17.58 -26.50
N GLU A 76 -8.34 18.70 -25.86
CA GLU A 76 -9.15 19.79 -26.42
C GLU A 76 -8.35 20.85 -27.21
N GLU A 77 -7.01 20.84 -27.13
CA GLU A 77 -6.08 21.66 -27.94
C GLU A 77 -5.65 20.96 -29.25
#